data_AF-J2G2V0-F1
#
_entry.id   AF-J2G2V0-F1
#
_cell.length_a   1.000
_cell.length_b   1.000
_cell.length_c   1.000
_cell.angle_alpha   90.00
_cell.angle_beta   90.00
_cell.angle_gamma   90.00
#
_symmetry.space_group_name_H-M   'P 1'
#
loop_
_entity.id
_entity.type
_entity.pdbx_description
1 polymer ?
#
loop_
_entity_poly.entity_id
_entity_poly.type
_entity_poly.pdbx_seq_one_letter_code
_entity_poly.pdbx_strand_id
1 'polypeptide(L)'
;MNDLVERRHQSAEMAEWITSPATDLEAAIARFKADLPGWWFSVGECQISCDASCAPTDESEHIALAVRGNQFDSGFDCDLAQPSTLALALDEVRKQALAAIAEAGSNGVG
;
A
#
# COMPACT_ATOMS: atom_id res chain seq x y z
N MET A 1 -34.84 -28.68 -15.48
CA MET A 1 -34.33 -27.34 -15.10
C MET A 1 -34.12 -27.25 -13.59
N ASN A 2 -33.40 -28.21 -13.00
CA ASN A 2 -33.00 -28.21 -11.57
C ASN A 2 -31.49 -28.51 -11.39
N ASP A 3 -30.80 -29.08 -12.39
CA ASP A 3 -29.40 -29.56 -12.26
C ASP A 3 -28.28 -28.49 -12.35
N LEU A 4 -28.63 -27.21 -12.44
CA LEU A 4 -27.66 -26.10 -12.48
C LEU A 4 -27.55 -25.35 -11.15
N VAL A 5 -28.53 -25.50 -10.25
CA VAL A 5 -28.48 -24.87 -8.91
C VAL A 5 -27.75 -25.77 -7.91
N GLU A 6 -27.84 -27.09 -8.06
CA GLU A 6 -27.22 -28.05 -7.12
C GLU A 6 -25.70 -28.19 -7.29
N ARG A 7 -25.15 -27.80 -8.44
CA ARG A 7 -23.69 -27.86 -8.70
C ARG A 7 -22.86 -26.76 -8.03
N ARG A 8 -23.47 -25.85 -7.26
CA ARG A 8 -22.75 -24.88 -6.43
C ARG A 8 -22.45 -25.35 -5.01
N HIS A 9 -22.93 -26.54 -4.62
CA HIS A 9 -22.68 -27.13 -3.29
C HIS A 9 -21.65 -28.27 -3.32
N GLN A 10 -20.93 -28.44 -4.43
CA GLN A 10 -19.83 -29.40 -4.49
C GLN A 10 -18.54 -28.67 -4.11
N SER A 11 -18.23 -28.79 -2.81
CA SER A 11 -17.02 -28.38 -2.11
C SER A 11 -15.86 -28.01 -3.04
N ALA A 12 -15.75 -26.72 -3.36
CA ALA A 12 -14.41 -26.15 -3.34
C ALA A 12 -13.94 -26.39 -1.91
N GLU A 13 -12.96 -27.26 -1.73
CA GLU A 13 -12.03 -27.08 -0.63
C GLU A 13 -11.72 -25.58 -0.64
N MET A 14 -12.23 -24.85 0.35
CA MET A 14 -11.94 -23.43 0.48
C MET A 14 -10.43 -23.39 0.56
N ALA A 15 -9.77 -22.99 -0.54
CA ALA A 15 -8.35 -22.75 -0.53
C ALA A 15 -8.10 -21.90 0.71
N GLU A 16 -7.29 -22.43 1.62
CA GLU A 16 -7.05 -21.83 2.92
C GLU A 16 -6.75 -20.35 2.67
N TRP A 17 -7.52 -19.46 3.30
CA TRP A 17 -7.36 -18.02 3.09
C TRP A 17 -6.01 -17.62 3.67
N ILE A 18 -4.98 -17.57 2.83
CA ILE A 18 -3.60 -17.29 3.21
C ILE A 18 -3.45 -15.78 3.40
N THR A 19 -3.79 -15.32 4.60
CA THR A 19 -3.56 -13.94 5.03
C THR A 19 -2.92 -13.92 6.39
N SER A 20 -2.22 -12.83 6.69
CA SER A 20 -1.69 -12.61 8.04
C SER A 20 -2.71 -11.86 8.89
N PRO A 21 -2.67 -12.00 10.23
CA PRO A 21 -3.39 -11.08 11.10
C PRO A 21 -3.01 -9.62 10.80
N ALA A 22 -3.98 -8.70 10.90
CA ALA A 22 -3.77 -7.25 10.73
C ALA A 22 -3.06 -6.63 11.95
N THR A 23 -1.92 -7.19 12.35
CA THR A 23 -1.11 -6.70 13.48
C THR A 23 -0.30 -5.48 13.09
N ASP A 24 -0.13 -4.55 14.04
CA ASP A 24 0.74 -3.37 13.96
C ASP A 24 0.39 -2.32 12.88
N LEU A 25 -0.75 -2.45 12.20
CA LEU A 25 -1.16 -1.50 11.17
C LEU A 25 -1.34 -0.08 11.74
N GLU A 26 -1.93 0.06 12.92
CA GLU A 26 -2.10 1.38 13.56
C GLU A 26 -0.76 2.05 13.87
N ALA A 27 0.24 1.26 14.28
CA ALA A 27 1.58 1.76 14.54
C ALA A 27 2.30 2.16 13.24
N ALA A 28 2.12 1.40 12.16
CA ALA A 28 2.63 1.75 10.84
C ALA A 28 1.98 3.04 10.30
N ILE A 29 0.66 3.19 10.46
CA ILE A 29 -0.05 4.43 10.12
C ILE A 29 0.47 5.62 10.92
N ALA A 30 0.75 5.43 12.22
CA ALA A 30 1.30 6.50 13.06
C ALA A 30 2.70 6.95 12.57
N ARG A 31 3.58 6.01 12.22
CA ARG A 31 4.89 6.31 11.61
C ARG A 31 4.73 7.03 10.28
N PHE A 32 3.88 6.52 9.39
CA PHE A 32 3.60 7.13 8.09
C PHE A 32 3.19 8.60 8.24
N LYS A 33 2.20 8.88 9.10
CA LYS A 33 1.70 10.24 9.31
C LYS A 33 2.73 11.18 9.93
N ALA A 34 3.62 10.67 10.78
CA ALA A 34 4.69 11.46 11.38
C ALA A 34 5.79 11.80 10.36
N ASP A 35 6.16 10.83 9.53
CA ASP A 35 7.28 10.96 8.58
C ASP A 35 6.88 11.67 7.27
N LEU A 36 5.62 11.54 6.85
CA LEU A 36 5.10 12.04 5.57
C LEU A 36 3.83 12.90 5.77
N PRO A 37 3.92 14.06 6.46
CA PRO A 37 2.78 14.96 6.61
C PRO A 37 2.33 15.52 5.25
N GLY A 38 1.01 15.57 5.01
CA GLY A 38 0.45 16.01 3.72
C GLY A 38 0.54 14.95 2.61
N TRP A 39 0.70 13.67 2.96
CA TRP A 39 0.64 12.55 2.02
C TRP A 39 -0.59 11.69 2.27
N TRP A 40 -1.16 11.13 1.21
CA TRP A 40 -2.19 10.09 1.31
C TRP A 40 -1.53 8.71 1.27
N PHE A 41 -2.24 7.71 1.80
CA PHE A 41 -1.89 6.30 1.63
C PHE A 41 -3.16 5.45 1.47
N SER A 42 -3.01 4.31 0.80
CA SER A 42 -3.97 3.21 0.78
C SER A 42 -3.26 1.90 1.07
N VAL A 43 -4.00 0.93 1.63
CA VAL A 43 -3.49 -0.44 1.86
C VAL A 43 -4.56 -1.46 1.46
N GLY A 44 -4.13 -2.59 0.91
CA GLY A 44 -4.98 -3.68 0.43
C GLY A 44 -4.41 -5.04 0.80
N GLU A 45 -5.28 -6.02 1.04
CA GLU A 45 -4.88 -7.41 1.25
C GLU A 45 -5.77 -8.33 0.44
N CYS A 46 -5.14 -9.31 -0.21
CA CYS A 46 -5.82 -10.41 -0.88
C CYS A 46 -5.06 -11.72 -0.65
N GLN A 47 -5.55 -12.82 -1.26
CA GLN A 47 -4.90 -14.13 -1.15
C GLN A 47 -3.50 -14.22 -1.78
N ILE A 48 -3.07 -13.20 -2.53
CA ILE A 48 -1.78 -13.18 -3.24
C ILE A 48 -0.79 -12.23 -2.57
N SER A 49 -1.26 -11.06 -2.12
CA SER A 49 -0.39 -9.99 -1.63
C SER A 49 -1.04 -9.12 -0.55
N CYS A 50 -0.17 -8.44 0.19
CA CYS A 50 -0.47 -7.19 0.89
C CYS A 50 0.15 -6.05 0.08
N ASP A 51 -0.65 -5.05 -0.24
CA ASP A 51 -0.25 -3.89 -1.04
C ASP A 51 -0.42 -2.58 -0.27
N ALA A 52 0.42 -1.61 -0.62
CA ALA A 52 0.30 -0.23 -0.14
C ALA A 52 0.76 0.75 -1.21
N SER A 53 0.04 1.87 -1.30
CA SER A 53 0.36 2.98 -2.20
C SER A 53 0.36 4.28 -1.44
N CYS A 54 1.19 5.24 -1.85
CA CYS A 54 1.18 6.59 -1.29
C CYS A 54 1.70 7.65 -2.26
N ALA A 55 1.26 8.89 -2.09
CA ALA A 55 1.83 10.04 -2.80
C ALA A 55 1.63 11.36 -2.01
N PRO A 56 2.40 12.42 -2.32
CA PRO A 56 2.19 13.72 -1.71
C PRO A 56 0.93 14.39 -2.26
N THR A 57 0.22 15.11 -1.41
CA THR A 57 -0.84 16.05 -1.82
C THR A 57 -0.28 17.47 -1.96
N ASP A 58 -1.13 18.40 -2.38
CA ASP A 58 -0.83 19.83 -2.44
C ASP A 58 -0.48 20.46 -1.06
N GLU A 59 -0.77 19.76 0.04
CA GLU A 59 -0.35 20.15 1.40
C GLU A 59 1.10 19.77 1.72
N SER A 60 1.73 18.92 0.90
CA SER A 60 3.12 18.49 1.09
C SER A 60 4.09 19.43 0.39
N GLU A 61 5.19 19.78 1.08
CA GLU A 61 6.31 20.49 0.47
C GLU A 61 7.00 19.68 -0.64
N HIS A 62 6.74 18.36 -0.67
CA HIS A 62 7.28 17.42 -1.65
C HIS A 62 6.31 17.13 -2.80
N ILE A 63 5.33 18.00 -3.06
CA ILE A 63 4.37 17.85 -4.18
C ILE A 63 5.03 17.63 -5.55
N ALA A 64 6.29 18.05 -5.73
CA ALA A 64 7.07 17.77 -6.93
C ALA A 64 7.33 16.27 -7.18
N LEU A 65 7.22 15.43 -6.14
CA LEU A 65 7.32 13.97 -6.23
C LEU A 65 6.00 13.31 -6.67
N ALA A 66 4.88 14.05 -6.70
CA ALA A 66 3.63 13.52 -7.24
C ALA A 66 3.68 13.47 -8.76
N VAL A 67 3.03 12.46 -9.35
CA VAL A 67 2.79 12.44 -10.79
C VAL A 67 1.73 13.50 -11.11
N ARG A 68 2.13 14.58 -11.79
CA ARG A 68 1.22 15.66 -12.17
C ARG A 68 0.03 15.13 -12.97
N GLY A 69 -1.19 15.47 -12.52
CA GLY A 69 -2.44 15.03 -13.14
C GLY A 69 -2.92 13.65 -12.68
N ASN A 70 -2.15 12.96 -11.84
CA ASN A 70 -2.54 11.69 -11.23
C ASN A 70 -2.11 11.59 -9.76
N GLN A 71 -2.38 12.68 -9.02
CA GLN A 71 -1.98 12.83 -7.62
C GLN A 71 -2.70 11.91 -6.64
N PHE A 72 -3.75 11.19 -7.09
CA PHE A 72 -4.54 10.26 -6.26
C PHE A 72 -4.41 8.80 -6.70
N ASP A 73 -4.00 8.50 -7.95
CA ASP A 73 -3.84 7.11 -8.43
C ASP A 73 -2.39 6.75 -8.80
N SER A 74 -1.40 7.61 -8.57
CA SER A 74 0.01 7.24 -8.80
C SER A 74 1.00 7.95 -7.90
N GLY A 75 1.94 7.17 -7.37
CA GLY A 75 3.01 7.61 -6.50
C GLY A 75 4.01 6.48 -6.29
N PHE A 76 4.22 6.11 -5.04
CA PHE A 76 5.00 4.94 -4.64
C PHE A 76 4.05 3.79 -4.38
N ASP A 77 4.44 2.60 -4.80
CA ASP A 77 3.65 1.38 -4.67
C ASP A 77 4.53 0.25 -4.11
N CYS A 78 3.95 -0.61 -3.28
CA CYS A 78 4.60 -1.79 -2.76
C CYS A 78 3.62 -2.95 -2.70
N ASP A 79 3.91 -4.02 -3.45
CA ASP A 79 3.20 -5.29 -3.41
C ASP A 79 4.09 -6.36 -2.76
N LEU A 80 3.67 -6.89 -1.61
CA LEU A 80 4.38 -7.96 -0.90
C LEU A 80 3.60 -9.26 -1.01
N ALA A 81 4.23 -10.32 -1.53
CA ALA A 81 3.62 -11.64 -1.60
C ALA A 81 3.27 -12.19 -0.22
N GLN A 82 2.14 -12.88 -0.10
CA GLN A 82 1.77 -13.60 1.12
C GLN A 82 2.78 -14.73 1.44
N PRO A 83 3.08 -15.01 2.73
CA PRO A 83 2.56 -14.33 3.91
C PRO A 83 3.25 -12.97 4.15
N SER A 84 2.46 -11.90 4.22
CA SER A 84 2.91 -10.55 4.57
C SER A 84 1.82 -9.83 5.36
N THR A 85 2.10 -8.62 5.85
CA THR A 85 1.13 -7.79 6.57
C THR A 85 0.97 -6.43 5.89
N LEU A 86 -0.20 -5.83 6.06
CA LEU A 86 -0.46 -4.44 5.65
C LEU A 86 0.53 -3.45 6.29
N ALA A 87 0.93 -3.71 7.55
CA ALA A 87 1.91 -2.89 8.24
C ALA A 87 3.27 -2.88 7.54
N LEU A 88 3.73 -4.04 7.07
CA LEU A 88 4.99 -4.17 6.32
C LEU A 88 4.90 -3.45 4.96
N ALA A 89 3.81 -3.66 4.20
CA ALA A 89 3.62 -2.99 2.92
C ALA A 89 3.63 -1.46 3.08
N LEU A 90 2.91 -0.95 4.09
CA LEU A 90 2.85 0.48 4.39
C LEU A 90 4.20 1.06 4.84
N ASP A 91 4.96 0.33 5.66
CA ASP A 91 6.31 0.77 6.05
C ASP A 91 7.26 0.80 4.85
N GLU A 92 7.08 -0.11 3.89
CA GLU A 92 7.99 -0.18 2.74
C GLU A 92 7.71 0.91 1.72
N VAL A 93 6.45 1.19 1.42
CA VAL A 93 6.10 2.34 0.58
C VAL A 93 6.51 3.66 1.23
N ARG A 94 6.41 3.77 2.56
CA ARG A 94 6.92 4.91 3.34
C ARG A 94 8.43 5.10 3.17
N LYS A 95 9.22 4.02 3.24
CA LYS A 95 10.68 4.10 3.07
C LYS A 95 11.07 4.54 1.67
N GLN A 96 10.35 4.07 0.64
CA GLN A 96 10.58 4.51 -0.75
C GLN A 96 10.35 6.02 -0.89
N ALA A 97 9.24 6.53 -0.34
CA ALA A 97 8.95 7.96 -0.34
C ALA A 97 10.03 8.78 0.38
N LEU A 98 10.47 8.34 1.56
CA LEU A 98 11.56 9.00 2.31
C LEU A 98 12.89 8.99 1.57
N ALA A 99 13.22 7.90 0.87
CA ALA A 99 14.40 7.83 0.03
C ALA A 99 14.34 8.85 -1.12
N ALA A 100 13.19 8.97 -1.80
CA ALA A 100 12.99 9.95 -2.85
C ALA A 100 13.10 11.40 -2.36
N ILE A 101 12.61 11.69 -1.14
CA ILE A 101 12.81 13.00 -0.49
C ILE A 101 14.30 13.29 -0.28
N ALA A 102 15.06 12.32 0.24
CA ALA A 102 16.49 12.48 0.48
C ALA A 102 17.29 12.69 -0.83
N GLU A 103 16.92 11.98 -1.89
CA GLU A 103 17.53 12.13 -3.23
C GLU A 103 17.22 13.50 -3.84
N ALA A 104 15.97 13.96 -3.73
CA ALA A 104 15.57 15.28 -4.22
C ALA A 104 16.31 16.42 -3.49
N GLY A 105 16.49 16.29 -2.16
CA GLY A 105 17.27 17.25 -1.36
C GLY A 105 18.76 17.28 -1.72
N SER A 106 19.32 16.16 -2.17
CA SER A 106 20.74 16.04 -2.55
C SER A 106 21.06 16.69 -3.91
N ASN A 107 20.06 16.79 -4.80
CA ASN A 107 20.21 17.35 -6.15
C ASN A 107 20.05 18.89 -6.21
N GLY A 108 19.77 19.56 -5.08
CA GLY A 108 19.61 21.02 -4.97
C GLY A 108 20.87 21.81 -4.66
N VAL A 109 22.05 21.17 -4.64
CA VAL A 109 23.36 21.81 -4.39
C VAL A 109 24.24 21.64 -5.64
N GLY A 110 24.10 22.54 -6.60
CA GLY A 110 24.88 22.60 -7.83
C GLY A 110 24.80 23.97 -8.49
#